data_AF-A0Z073-F1
#
_entry.id   AF-A0Z073-F1
#
_cell.length_a   1.000
_cell.length_b   1.000
_cell.length_c   1.000
_cell.angle_alpha   90.00
_cell.angle_beta   90.00
_cell.angle_gamma   90.00
#
_symmetry.space_group_name_H-M   'P 1'
#
loop_
_entity.id
_entity.type
_entity.pdbx_description
1 polymer ?
#
loop_
_entity_poly.entity_id
_entity_poly.type
_entity_poly.pdbx_seq_one_letter_code
_entity_poly.pdbx_strand_id
1 'polypeptide(L)'
;MPSRQLLKSLSKKAKNKFSLKQKLIFDDEKLDNNVLNEVKDALATGSNRKAIEAIFTNLASSEISEKRSIYHFYSQDYLERLEKLSSDSKGQSKVSIPRWMLIATSDLINKKYKDLEFDSVEDVINYLTEVYHSKINYLWNPE
;
A
#
# COMPACT_ATOMS: atom_id res chain seq x y z
N MET A 1 24.50 -10.02 29.74
CA MET A 1 23.60 -10.59 28.72
C MET A 1 23.65 -9.78 27.41
N PRO A 2 24.68 -9.99 26.58
CA PRO A 2 24.87 -9.26 25.32
C PRO A 2 23.77 -9.55 24.29
N SER A 3 23.26 -10.78 24.25
CA SER A 3 22.20 -11.23 23.34
C SER A 3 20.87 -10.48 23.53
N ARG A 4 20.50 -10.14 24.78
CA ARG A 4 19.28 -9.33 25.06
C ARG A 4 19.43 -7.88 24.61
N GLN A 5 20.62 -7.29 24.71
CA GLN A 5 20.89 -5.94 24.18
C GLN A 5 20.91 -5.94 22.65
N LEU A 6 21.44 -7.00 22.02
CA LEU A 6 21.44 -7.19 20.57
C LEU A 6 20.02 -7.38 20.02
N LEU A 7 19.19 -8.22 20.66
CA LEU A 7 17.78 -8.37 20.29
C LEU A 7 16.99 -7.08 20.51
N LYS A 8 17.25 -6.35 21.59
CA LYS A 8 16.64 -5.03 21.82
C LYS A 8 17.09 -4.00 20.77
N SER A 9 18.37 -3.97 20.39
CA SER A 9 18.88 -3.03 19.38
C SER A 9 18.38 -3.37 17.96
N LEU A 10 18.29 -4.66 17.63
CA LEU A 10 17.67 -5.16 16.40
C LEU A 10 16.17 -4.82 16.39
N SER A 11 15.45 -5.07 17.48
CA SER A 11 14.03 -4.72 17.58
C SER A 11 13.79 -3.20 17.51
N LYS A 12 14.71 -2.37 18.04
CA LYS A 12 14.60 -0.91 18.00
C LYS A 12 14.91 -0.37 16.60
N LYS A 13 15.95 -0.90 15.92
CA LYS A 13 16.25 -0.57 14.51
C LYS A 13 15.15 -1.06 13.57
N ALA A 14 14.62 -2.25 13.81
CA ALA A 14 13.47 -2.80 13.07
C ALA A 14 12.23 -1.94 13.30
N LYS A 15 11.85 -1.65 14.55
CA LYS A 15 10.72 -0.76 14.88
C LYS A 15 10.87 0.63 14.25
N ASN A 16 12.07 1.19 14.20
CA ASN A 16 12.31 2.45 13.50
C ASN A 16 12.15 2.33 11.98
N LYS A 17 12.57 1.23 11.35
CA LYS A 17 12.31 1.00 9.91
C LYS A 17 10.84 0.74 9.59
N PHE A 18 10.12 -0.01 10.43
CA PHE A 18 8.70 -0.34 10.25
C PHE A 18 7.74 0.81 10.65
N SER A 19 8.21 1.80 11.41
CA SER A 19 7.41 2.99 11.79
C SER A 19 7.54 4.15 10.81
N LEU A 20 8.47 4.09 9.85
CA LEU A 20 8.56 5.09 8.79
C LEU A 20 7.30 5.04 7.94
N LYS A 21 6.53 6.13 7.97
CA LYS A 21 5.38 6.34 7.10
C LYS A 21 5.79 7.24 5.95
N GLN A 22 5.37 6.88 4.74
CA GLN A 22 5.47 7.71 3.57
C GLN A 22 4.12 8.37 3.34
N LYS A 23 4.15 9.67 3.07
CA LYS A 23 2.96 10.44 2.74
C LYS A 23 2.72 10.31 1.24
N LEU A 24 1.53 9.88 0.86
CA LEU A 24 1.07 9.88 -0.53
C LEU A 24 0.07 11.03 -0.68
N ILE A 25 0.32 11.90 -1.64
CA ILE A 25 -0.52 13.03 -2.04
C ILE A 25 -1.11 12.70 -3.40
N PHE A 26 -2.42 12.91 -3.53
CA PHE A 26 -3.19 12.52 -4.70
C PHE A 26 -4.43 13.39 -4.85
N ASP A 27 -5.01 13.34 -6.04
CA ASP A 27 -6.22 14.01 -6.47
C ASP A 27 -7.41 13.03 -6.43
N ASP A 28 -8.39 13.29 -5.56
CA ASP A 28 -9.57 12.42 -5.42
C ASP A 28 -10.40 12.34 -6.72
N GLU A 29 -10.34 13.37 -7.58
CA GLU A 29 -11.09 13.40 -8.84
C GLU A 29 -10.54 12.41 -9.88
N LYS A 30 -9.28 11.97 -9.72
CA LYS A 30 -8.62 10.99 -10.60
C LYS A 30 -8.74 9.56 -10.09
N LEU A 31 -9.33 9.35 -8.92
CA LEU A 31 -9.61 8.01 -8.42
C LEU A 31 -10.82 7.42 -9.14
N ASP A 32 -10.80 6.11 -9.36
CA ASP A 32 -11.99 5.39 -9.80
C ASP A 32 -13.02 5.34 -8.66
N ASN A 33 -13.85 6.38 -8.62
CA ASN A 33 -14.84 6.56 -7.57
C ASN A 33 -15.93 5.49 -7.60
N ASN A 34 -16.15 4.78 -8.71
CA ASN A 34 -17.15 3.71 -8.75
C ASN A 34 -16.66 2.51 -7.93
N VAL A 35 -15.48 1.97 -8.29
CA VAL A 35 -14.89 0.82 -7.58
C VAL A 35 -14.55 1.19 -6.13
N LEU A 36 -14.04 2.41 -5.90
CA LEU A 36 -13.71 2.87 -4.56
C LEU A 36 -14.95 2.98 -3.65
N ASN A 37 -16.11 3.39 -4.18
CA ASN A 37 -17.34 3.46 -3.39
C ASN A 37 -17.85 2.07 -3.01
N GLU A 38 -17.77 1.07 -3.89
CA GLU A 38 -18.12 -0.32 -3.55
C GLU A 38 -17.20 -0.88 -2.45
N VAL A 39 -15.89 -0.61 -2.54
CA VAL A 39 -14.94 -0.99 -1.48
C VAL A 39 -15.24 -0.26 -0.17
N LYS A 40 -15.61 1.02 -0.23
CA LYS A 40 -16.01 1.82 0.94
C LYS A 40 -17.24 1.25 1.63
N ASP A 41 -18.22 0.78 0.86
CA ASP A 41 -19.42 0.14 1.39
C ASP A 41 -19.06 -1.19 2.09
N ALA A 42 -18.24 -2.01 1.45
CA ALA A 42 -17.75 -3.26 2.06
C ALA A 42 -16.94 -3.03 3.35
N LEU A 43 -16.21 -1.91 3.42
CA LEU A 43 -15.43 -1.49 4.61
C LEU A 43 -16.24 -0.65 5.61
N ALA A 44 -17.53 -0.39 5.34
CA ALA A 44 -18.40 0.48 6.13
C ALA A 44 -17.78 1.86 6.45
N THR A 45 -17.20 2.54 5.44
CA THR A 45 -16.54 3.84 5.61
C THR A 45 -16.91 4.85 4.53
N GLY A 46 -17.34 6.05 4.93
CA GLY A 46 -17.54 7.18 3.99
C GLY A 46 -16.25 7.89 3.56
N SER A 47 -15.09 7.54 4.13
CA SER A 47 -13.82 8.25 3.91
C SER A 47 -12.90 7.54 2.93
N ASN A 48 -12.53 8.21 1.82
CA ASN A 48 -11.53 7.73 0.86
C ASN A 48 -10.20 7.41 1.54
N ARG A 49 -9.73 8.32 2.42
CA ARG A 49 -8.49 8.10 3.19
C ARG A 49 -8.52 6.78 3.97
N LYS A 50 -9.59 6.53 4.73
CA LYS A 50 -9.70 5.30 5.53
C LYS A 50 -9.78 4.05 4.64
N ALA A 51 -10.50 4.14 3.52
CA ALA A 51 -10.58 3.04 2.56
C ALA A 51 -9.21 2.71 1.96
N ILE A 52 -8.47 3.73 1.50
CA ILE A 52 -7.11 3.56 0.97
C ILE A 52 -6.17 2.96 2.02
N GLU A 53 -6.18 3.46 3.26
CA GLU A 53 -5.39 2.88 4.36
C GLU A 53 -5.72 1.39 4.60
N ALA A 54 -7.00 1.03 4.55
CA ALA A 54 -7.46 -0.34 4.72
C ALA A 54 -7.07 -1.24 3.53
N ILE A 55 -7.17 -0.75 2.29
CA ILE A 55 -6.73 -1.46 1.08
C ILE A 55 -5.25 -1.83 1.21
N PHE A 56 -4.38 -0.85 1.48
CA PHE A 56 -2.95 -1.09 1.69
C PHE A 56 -2.68 -2.07 2.83
N THR A 57 -3.39 -1.92 3.95
CA THR A 57 -3.22 -2.79 5.13
C THR A 57 -3.57 -4.25 4.80
N ASN A 58 -4.73 -4.48 4.19
CA ASN A 58 -5.22 -5.83 3.89
C ASN A 58 -4.37 -6.51 2.81
N LEU A 59 -4.03 -5.81 1.73
CA LEU A 59 -3.21 -6.37 0.66
C LEU A 59 -1.78 -6.64 1.14
N ALA A 60 -1.17 -5.72 1.87
CA ALA A 60 0.15 -5.96 2.47
C ALA A 60 0.14 -7.18 3.40
N SER A 61 -0.92 -7.35 4.21
CA SER A 61 -1.05 -8.52 5.09
C SER A 61 -1.18 -9.83 4.31
N SER A 62 -1.90 -9.82 3.18
CA SER A 62 -2.02 -10.99 2.29
C SER A 62 -0.66 -11.34 1.68
N GLU A 63 0.03 -10.38 1.07
CA GLU A 63 1.31 -10.61 0.38
C GLU A 63 2.39 -11.12 1.36
N ILE A 64 2.44 -10.57 2.58
CA ILE A 64 3.38 -11.03 3.61
C ILE A 64 3.08 -12.48 4.03
N SER A 65 1.80 -12.83 4.16
CA SER A 65 1.39 -14.18 4.55
C SER A 65 1.76 -15.21 3.48
N GLU A 66 1.64 -14.83 2.20
CA GLU A 66 2.02 -15.66 1.05
C GLU A 66 3.54 -15.81 0.92
N LYS A 67 4.31 -14.72 1.07
CA LYS A 67 5.76 -14.71 0.83
C LYS A 67 6.62 -15.20 2.00
N ARG A 68 6.03 -15.53 3.15
CA ARG A 68 6.66 -16.08 4.37
C ARG A 68 7.82 -15.26 5.00
N SER A 69 8.35 -14.22 4.33
CA SER A 69 9.46 -13.39 4.83
C SER A 69 9.41 -11.96 4.29
N ILE A 70 9.36 -10.98 5.20
CA ILE A 70 9.39 -9.54 4.90
C ILE A 70 10.74 -9.02 4.41
N TYR A 71 11.76 -9.88 4.35
CA TYR A 71 13.13 -9.49 3.98
C TYR A 71 13.42 -9.62 2.48
N HIS A 72 12.51 -10.20 1.70
CA HIS A 72 12.70 -10.42 0.26
C HIS A 72 12.24 -9.26 -0.63
N PHE A 73 11.71 -8.19 -0.05
CA PHE A 73 11.18 -7.09 -0.84
C PHE A 73 12.29 -6.07 -1.16
N TYR A 74 12.92 -6.22 -2.33
CA TYR A 74 13.77 -5.18 -2.91
C TYR A 74 12.88 -4.22 -3.73
N SER A 75 12.40 -3.15 -3.10
CA SER A 75 11.47 -2.21 -3.75
C SER A 75 11.84 -0.74 -3.48
N GLN A 76 13.12 -0.43 -3.33
CA GLN A 76 13.57 0.95 -3.07
C GLN A 76 13.18 1.87 -4.23
N ASP A 77 13.35 1.42 -5.47
CA ASP A 77 12.98 2.18 -6.68
C ASP A 77 11.46 2.48 -6.72
N TYR A 78 10.63 1.52 -6.30
CA TYR A 78 9.17 1.71 -6.20
C TYR A 78 8.82 2.80 -5.18
N LEU A 79 9.47 2.82 -4.02
CA LEU A 79 9.23 3.84 -2.99
C LEU A 79 9.67 5.23 -3.46
N GLU A 80 10.83 5.32 -4.10
CA GLU A 80 11.37 6.56 -4.65
C GLU A 80 10.48 7.10 -5.78
N ARG A 81 10.00 6.22 -6.66
CA ARG A 81 9.05 6.57 -7.72
C ARG A 81 7.74 7.11 -7.14
N LEU A 82 7.17 6.43 -6.15
CA LEU A 82 5.96 6.90 -5.46
C LEU A 82 6.17 8.23 -4.74
N GLU A 83 7.32 8.42 -4.10
CA GLU A 83 7.66 9.67 -3.42
C GLU A 83 7.76 10.84 -4.40
N LYS A 84 8.41 10.61 -5.54
CA LYS A 84 8.51 11.59 -6.63
C LYS A 84 7.12 11.96 -7.16
N LEU A 85 6.32 10.97 -7.56
CA LEU A 85 4.97 11.21 -8.10
C LEU A 85 4.06 11.89 -7.08
N SER A 86 4.16 11.50 -5.81
CA SER A 86 3.43 12.17 -4.73
C SER A 86 3.87 13.62 -4.54
N SER A 87 5.15 13.94 -4.73
CA SER A 87 5.65 15.31 -4.59
C SER A 87 5.25 16.19 -5.77
N ASP A 88 5.15 15.59 -6.96
CA ASP A 88 4.75 16.25 -8.20
C ASP A 88 3.21 16.40 -8.32
N SER A 89 2.44 15.67 -7.50
CA SER A 89 0.98 15.73 -7.50
C SER A 89 0.46 17.10 -7.05
N LYS A 90 -0.53 17.62 -7.79
CA LYS A 90 -1.26 18.86 -7.46
C LYS A 90 -2.49 18.62 -6.59
N GLY A 91 -2.77 17.36 -6.23
CA GLY A 91 -3.93 16.99 -5.43
C GLY A 91 -3.85 17.51 -3.99
N GLN A 92 -5.01 17.68 -3.35
CA GLN A 92 -5.10 18.15 -1.96
C GLN A 92 -5.19 17.00 -0.95
N SER A 93 -5.54 15.81 -1.42
CA SER A 93 -5.77 14.65 -0.58
C SER A 93 -4.46 13.97 -0.22
N LYS A 94 -4.43 13.43 1.01
CA LYS A 94 -3.22 12.84 1.59
C LYS A 94 -3.53 11.63 2.46
N VAL A 95 -2.68 10.62 2.34
CA VAL A 95 -2.68 9.44 3.20
C VAL A 95 -1.27 9.14 3.68
N SER A 96 -1.12 8.57 4.87
CA SER A 96 0.19 8.24 5.45
C SER A 96 0.32 6.74 5.66
N ILE A 97 0.97 6.08 4.71
CA ILE A 97 1.09 4.62 4.68
C ILE A 97 2.48 4.22 5.21
N PRO A 98 2.58 3.27 6.15
CA PRO A 98 3.85 2.67 6.54
C PRO A 98 4.62 2.15 5.32
N ARG A 99 5.91 2.46 5.22
CA ARG A 99 6.74 2.06 4.06
C ARG A 99 6.74 0.55 3.85
N TRP A 100 6.68 -0.23 4.92
CA TRP A 100 6.61 -1.69 4.80
C TRP A 100 5.34 -2.19 4.09
N MET A 101 4.21 -1.48 4.23
CA MET A 101 2.98 -1.83 3.50
C MET A 101 3.14 -1.54 2.01
N LEU A 102 3.72 -0.38 1.67
CA LEU A 102 4.04 -0.03 0.29
C LEU A 102 4.95 -1.09 -0.33
N ILE A 103 6.05 -1.41 0.37
CA ILE A 103 7.00 -2.46 0.01
C ILE A 103 6.28 -3.80 -0.19
N ALA A 104 5.44 -4.23 0.75
CA ALA A 104 4.73 -5.51 0.65
C ALA A 104 3.77 -5.56 -0.55
N THR A 105 3.17 -4.43 -0.94
CA THR A 105 2.30 -4.34 -2.12
C THR A 105 3.05 -4.15 -3.43
N SER A 106 4.37 -3.92 -3.43
CA SER A 106 5.11 -3.58 -4.66
C SER A 106 5.07 -4.70 -5.70
N ASP A 107 5.01 -5.95 -5.27
CA ASP A 107 4.94 -7.09 -6.19
C ASP A 107 3.62 -7.14 -6.96
N LEU A 108 2.51 -6.71 -6.34
CA LEU A 108 1.24 -6.55 -7.05
C LEU A 108 1.39 -5.50 -8.15
N ILE A 109 1.96 -4.34 -7.80
CA ILE A 109 2.20 -3.24 -8.75
C ILE A 109 3.09 -3.70 -9.90
N ASN A 110 4.21 -4.35 -9.60
CA ASN A 110 5.17 -4.84 -10.61
C ASN A 110 4.57 -5.90 -11.55
N LYS A 111 3.50 -6.61 -11.14
CA LYS A 111 2.75 -7.51 -12.04
C LYS A 111 1.94 -6.75 -13.09
N LYS A 112 1.38 -5.58 -12.77
CA LYS A 112 0.60 -4.73 -13.72
C LYS A 112 1.50 -3.76 -14.48
N TYR A 113 2.36 -3.06 -13.78
CA TYR A 113 3.28 -2.06 -14.31
C TYR A 113 4.69 -2.62 -14.33
N LYS A 114 5.08 -3.19 -15.48
CA LYS A 114 6.47 -3.58 -15.71
C LYS A 114 7.35 -2.34 -15.57
N ASP A 115 8.54 -2.51 -15.00
CA ASP A 115 9.54 -1.45 -14.85
C ASP A 115 9.03 -0.14 -14.20
N LEU A 116 7.99 -0.23 -13.37
CA LEU A 116 7.39 0.91 -12.65
C LEU A 116 6.77 1.99 -13.57
N GLU A 117 6.27 1.58 -14.74
CA GLU A 117 5.60 2.43 -15.74
C GLU A 117 4.17 2.87 -15.31
N PHE A 118 4.05 3.49 -14.14
CA PHE A 118 2.86 4.23 -13.73
C PHE A 118 3.17 5.73 -13.66
N ASP A 119 2.19 6.56 -14.03
CA ASP A 119 2.37 8.00 -14.24
C ASP A 119 1.95 8.83 -13.04
N SER A 120 1.17 8.24 -12.13
CA SER A 120 0.59 8.93 -10.99
C SER A 120 0.48 8.03 -9.76
N VAL A 121 0.25 8.64 -8.58
CA VAL A 121 -0.03 7.88 -7.35
C VAL A 121 -1.42 7.24 -7.43
N GLU A 122 -2.33 7.90 -8.15
CA GLU A 122 -3.70 7.50 -8.41
C GLU A 122 -3.75 6.20 -9.21
N ASP A 123 -2.86 5.99 -10.18
CA ASP A 123 -2.73 4.72 -10.90
C ASP A 123 -2.48 3.54 -9.95
N VAL A 124 -1.58 3.74 -8.99
CA VAL A 124 -1.25 2.75 -7.96
C VAL A 124 -2.44 2.51 -7.03
N ILE A 125 -3.10 3.59 -6.57
CA ILE A 125 -4.27 3.49 -5.69
C ILE A 125 -5.43 2.77 -6.40
N ASN A 126 -5.74 3.17 -7.64
CA ASN A 126 -6.81 2.59 -8.44
C ASN A 126 -6.58 1.10 -8.67
N TYR A 127 -5.37 0.71 -9.06
CA TYR A 127 -5.08 -0.70 -9.25
C TYR A 127 -5.16 -1.52 -7.95
N LEU A 128 -4.62 -1.04 -6.83
CA LEU A 128 -4.78 -1.76 -5.56
C LEU A 128 -6.23 -1.83 -5.12
N THR A 129 -7.03 -0.81 -5.44
CA THR A 129 -8.48 -0.81 -5.22
C THR A 129 -9.15 -1.90 -6.04
N GLU A 130 -8.84 -2.05 -7.34
CA GLU A 130 -9.32 -3.13 -8.22
C GLU A 130 -8.95 -4.52 -7.68
N VAL A 131 -7.69 -4.71 -7.27
CA VAL A 131 -7.21 -5.99 -6.71
C VAL A 131 -7.96 -6.34 -5.43
N TYR A 132 -8.14 -5.36 -4.54
CA TYR A 132 -8.85 -5.58 -3.29
C TYR A 132 -10.35 -5.82 -3.50
N HIS A 133 -10.97 -5.08 -4.41
CA HIS A 133 -12.36 -5.27 -4.84
C HIS A 133 -12.58 -6.68 -5.39
N SER A 134 -11.69 -7.17 -6.25
CA SER A 134 -11.75 -8.54 -6.77
C SER A 134 -11.68 -9.59 -5.64
N LYS A 135 -10.83 -9.37 -4.63
CA LYS A 135 -10.73 -10.24 -3.44
C LYS A 135 -12.01 -10.21 -2.61
N ILE A 136 -12.62 -9.03 -2.42
CA ILE A 136 -13.92 -8.92 -1.76
C ILE A 136 -14.95 -9.71 -2.57
N ASN A 137 -15.13 -9.42 -3.85
CA ASN A 137 -16.17 -10.06 -4.66
C ASN A 137 -16.07 -11.59 -4.68
N TYR A 138 -14.87 -12.16 -4.73
CA TYR A 138 -14.69 -13.61 -4.61
C TYR A 138 -15.22 -14.20 -3.29
N LEU A 139 -15.11 -13.47 -2.17
CA LEU A 139 -15.65 -13.91 -0.88
C LEU A 139 -17.18 -13.85 -0.80
N TRP A 140 -17.79 -12.91 -1.53
CA TRP A 140 -19.25 -12.73 -1.53
C TRP A 140 -19.94 -13.58 -2.60
N ASN A 141 -19.24 -13.89 -3.71
CA ASN A 141 -19.70 -14.71 -4.81
C ASN A 141 -18.58 -15.70 -5.25
N PRO A 142 -18.30 -16.77 -4.47
CA PRO A 142 -17.36 -17.79 -4.89
C PRO A 142 -18.00 -18.64 -6.01
N GLU A 143 -17.42 -18.58 -7.21
CA GLU A 143 -17.74 -19.53 -8.30
C GLU A 143 -17.23 -20.95 -7.99
#